data_AF-A0A2H1W1I6-F1
#
_entry.id   AF-A0A2H1W1I6-F1
#
_cell.length_a   1.000
_cell.length_b   1.000
_cell.length_c   1.000
_cell.angle_alpha   90.00
_cell.angle_beta   90.00
_cell.angle_gamma   90.00
#
_symmetry.space_group_name_H-M   'P 1'
#
loop_
_entity.id
_entity.type
_entity.pdbx_description
1 polymer ?
#
loop_
_entity_poly.entity_id
_entity_poly.type
_entity_poly.pdbx_seq_one_letter_code
_entity_poly.pdbx_strand_id
1 'polypeptide(L)'
;MPQFRRKKASKSFPVKVCTLDAELEFNLEWRATGRDLFDLVCRTIGLRETWFFGLQFEDTKHFISWLKLDKRVQDQCVSQMPGTPFMLLCKLYPEDVAEELIQEVTQHLLFLQVKQAILSMDIYCPPEASVLLASYAVQAKYGDYDESAYKPGMLASEDLLPQRVIDQYQMTPEMWEDRIKIWYADHKGMSRDEAEMEYLKIAQDLDMYGVNYFAIKVRQLL
;
A
#
# COMPACT_ATOMS: atom_id res chain seq x y z
N MET A 1 7.48 -57.08 9.03
CA MET A 1 8.04 -55.72 9.19
C MET A 1 7.22 -54.76 8.34
N PRO A 2 6.53 -53.75 8.89
CA PRO A 2 5.81 -52.80 8.06
C PRO A 2 6.83 -51.89 7.36
N GLN A 3 6.77 -51.85 6.02
CA GLN A 3 7.56 -50.94 5.21
C GLN A 3 7.16 -49.50 5.56
N PHE A 4 8.08 -48.76 6.19
CA PHE A 4 7.98 -47.31 6.27
C PHE A 4 7.97 -46.74 4.84
N ARG A 5 6.78 -46.43 4.33
CA ARG A 5 6.63 -45.62 3.12
C ARG A 5 7.29 -44.27 3.39
N ARG A 6 8.50 -44.06 2.86
CA ARG A 6 9.09 -42.72 2.73
C ARG A 6 8.05 -41.82 2.08
N LYS A 7 7.49 -40.85 2.82
CA LYS A 7 6.69 -39.76 2.22
C LYS A 7 7.60 -39.11 1.16
N LYS A 8 7.23 -39.21 -0.12
CA LYS A 8 7.89 -38.42 -1.18
C LYS A 8 7.84 -36.96 -0.73
N ALA A 9 8.99 -36.31 -0.63
CA ALA A 9 9.06 -34.87 -0.39
C ALA A 9 8.17 -34.18 -1.43
N SER A 10 7.20 -33.39 -0.99
CA SER A 10 6.38 -32.61 -1.92
C SER A 10 7.31 -31.61 -2.59
N LYS A 11 7.21 -31.48 -3.93
CA LYS A 11 7.94 -30.45 -4.66
C LYS A 11 7.50 -29.09 -4.10
N SER A 12 8.43 -28.20 -3.80
CA SER A 12 8.17 -26.82 -3.38
C SER A 12 8.79 -25.84 -4.37
N PHE A 13 8.41 -24.56 -4.26
CA PHE A 13 8.98 -23.47 -5.03
C PHE A 13 9.06 -22.20 -4.17
N PRO A 14 10.08 -21.34 -4.38
CA PRO A 14 10.21 -20.08 -3.67
C PRO A 14 9.16 -19.09 -4.17
N VAL A 15 8.65 -18.26 -3.26
CA VAL A 15 7.72 -17.17 -3.54
C VAL A 15 8.15 -15.94 -2.76
N LYS A 16 8.22 -14.79 -3.45
CA LYS A 16 8.41 -13.48 -2.84
C LYS A 16 7.07 -12.74 -2.80
N VAL A 17 6.72 -12.18 -1.66
CA VAL A 17 5.56 -11.32 -1.46
C VAL A 17 6.05 -10.00 -0.88
N CYS A 18 5.64 -8.88 -1.46
CA CYS A 18 5.95 -7.55 -0.93
C CYS A 18 4.66 -6.89 -0.42
N THR A 19 4.76 -6.21 0.71
CA THR A 19 3.88 -5.10 1.07
C THR A 19 4.53 -3.80 0.57
N LEU A 20 4.01 -2.64 0.96
CA LEU A 20 4.62 -1.35 0.63
C LEU A 20 5.84 -1.01 1.49
N ASP A 21 6.05 -1.74 2.58
CA ASP A 21 7.10 -1.50 3.59
C ASP A 21 7.94 -2.74 3.94
N ALA A 22 7.56 -3.93 3.47
CA ALA A 22 8.24 -5.17 3.80
C ALA A 22 8.31 -6.15 2.61
N GLU A 23 9.33 -7.00 2.64
CA GLU A 23 9.48 -8.13 1.72
C GLU A 23 9.47 -9.43 2.51
N LEU A 24 8.70 -10.40 2.04
CA LEU A 24 8.51 -11.71 2.66
C LEU A 24 8.87 -12.80 1.66
N GLU A 25 9.67 -13.76 2.09
CA GLU A 25 10.05 -14.91 1.28
C GLU A 25 9.55 -16.21 1.90
N PHE A 26 8.93 -17.05 1.07
CA PHE A 26 8.35 -18.32 1.49
C PHE A 26 8.79 -19.44 0.55
N ASN A 27 8.77 -20.68 1.05
CA ASN A 27 8.85 -21.88 0.23
C ASN A 27 7.49 -22.56 0.22
N LEU A 28 6.75 -22.44 -0.88
CA LEU A 28 5.38 -22.92 -1.01
C LEU A 28 5.33 -24.32 -1.62
N GLU A 29 4.43 -25.17 -1.14
CA GLU A 29 4.21 -26.47 -1.78
C GLU A 29 3.65 -26.31 -3.20
N TRP A 30 4.06 -27.18 -4.13
CA TRP A 30 3.63 -27.12 -5.54
C TRP A 30 2.11 -27.21 -5.73
N ARG A 31 1.39 -27.77 -4.76
CA ARG A 31 -0.07 -27.91 -4.78
C ARG A 31 -0.81 -26.80 -4.07
N ALA A 32 -0.10 -25.86 -3.45
CA ALA A 32 -0.70 -24.79 -2.69
C ALA A 32 -1.60 -23.90 -3.57
N THR A 33 -2.71 -23.52 -2.97
CA THR A 33 -3.71 -22.60 -3.52
C THR A 33 -3.32 -21.15 -3.25
N GLY A 34 -4.00 -20.22 -3.92
CA GLY A 34 -3.88 -18.80 -3.60
C GLY A 34 -4.29 -18.52 -2.15
N ARG A 35 -5.29 -19.23 -1.60
CA ARG A 35 -5.68 -19.14 -0.18
C ARG A 35 -4.52 -19.51 0.74
N ASP A 36 -3.81 -20.60 0.45
CA ASP A 36 -2.69 -21.05 1.29
C ASP A 36 -1.58 -19.99 1.38
N LEU A 37 -1.22 -19.37 0.24
CA LEU A 37 -0.24 -18.29 0.20
C LEU A 37 -0.74 -17.04 0.93
N PHE A 38 -1.98 -16.62 0.66
CA PHE A 38 -2.58 -15.44 1.28
C PHE A 38 -2.67 -15.58 2.80
N ASP A 39 -3.05 -16.76 3.31
CA ASP A 39 -3.12 -17.05 4.75
C ASP A 39 -1.77 -17.09 5.42
N LEU A 40 -0.75 -17.58 4.70
CA LEU A 40 0.61 -17.55 5.20
C LEU A 40 1.09 -16.11 5.36
N VAL A 41 0.85 -15.26 4.36
CA VAL A 41 1.20 -13.84 4.39
C VAL A 41 0.45 -13.13 5.54
N CYS A 42 -0.87 -13.23 5.60
CA CYS A 42 -1.70 -12.57 6.61
C CYS A 42 -1.30 -12.97 8.03
N ARG A 43 -1.04 -14.27 8.28
CA ARG A 43 -0.56 -14.75 9.59
C ARG A 43 0.84 -14.22 9.93
N THR A 44 1.72 -14.08 8.95
CA THR A 44 3.10 -13.60 9.16
C THR A 44 3.11 -12.15 9.61
N ILE A 45 2.24 -11.32 9.03
CA ILE A 45 2.14 -9.89 9.36
C ILE A 45 1.09 -9.56 10.44
N GLY A 46 0.36 -10.56 10.94
CA GLY A 46 -0.68 -10.36 11.96
C GLY A 46 -1.98 -9.73 11.45
N LEU A 47 -2.22 -9.73 10.13
CA LEU A 47 -3.42 -9.18 9.50
C LEU A 47 -4.61 -10.15 9.64
N ARG A 48 -5.71 -9.69 10.25
CA ARG A 48 -6.95 -10.45 10.44
C ARG A 48 -8.11 -9.89 9.61
N GLU A 49 -8.09 -8.59 9.31
CA GLU A 49 -9.05 -7.89 8.45
C GLU A 49 -8.80 -8.19 6.96
N THR A 50 -8.80 -9.48 6.64
CA THR A 50 -8.33 -10.00 5.34
C THR A 50 -9.25 -9.68 4.17
N TRP A 51 -10.49 -9.24 4.44
CA TRP A 51 -11.49 -8.95 3.40
C TRP A 51 -11.15 -7.73 2.54
N PHE A 52 -10.32 -6.81 3.03
CA PHE A 52 -9.86 -5.66 2.24
C PHE A 52 -8.77 -6.02 1.24
N PHE A 53 -8.00 -7.09 1.47
CA PHE A 53 -6.72 -7.33 0.78
C PHE A 53 -6.78 -8.44 -0.27
N GLY A 54 -5.83 -8.38 -1.20
CA GLY A 54 -5.52 -9.47 -2.12
C GLY A 54 -4.05 -9.47 -2.51
N LEU A 55 -3.65 -10.51 -3.25
CA LEU A 55 -2.32 -10.59 -3.85
C LEU A 55 -2.42 -10.27 -5.34
N GLN A 56 -1.72 -9.24 -5.77
CA GLN A 56 -1.56 -8.85 -7.16
C GLN A 56 -0.25 -9.41 -7.70
N PHE A 57 -0.21 -9.78 -8.98
CA PHE A 57 1.01 -10.22 -9.66
C PHE A 57 0.95 -9.88 -11.14
N GLU A 58 2.11 -9.85 -11.78
CA GLU A 58 2.22 -9.75 -13.23
C GLU A 58 2.22 -11.15 -13.86
N ASP A 59 1.28 -11.40 -14.77
CA ASP A 59 1.18 -12.69 -15.46
C ASP A 59 2.21 -12.83 -16.59
N THR A 60 2.32 -14.01 -17.19
CA THR A 60 3.23 -14.28 -18.31
C THR A 60 3.02 -13.42 -19.57
N LYS A 61 1.93 -12.64 -19.63
CA LYS A 61 1.60 -11.72 -20.73
C LYS A 61 1.77 -10.26 -20.32
N HIS A 62 2.41 -9.99 -19.18
CA HIS A 62 2.61 -8.66 -18.63
C HIS A 62 1.30 -7.95 -18.20
N PHE A 63 0.24 -8.71 -17.93
CA PHE A 63 -0.98 -8.17 -17.35
C PHE A 63 -0.94 -8.26 -15.83
N ILE A 64 -1.30 -7.16 -15.19
CA ILE A 64 -1.52 -7.11 -13.75
C ILE A 64 -2.82 -7.83 -13.41
N SER A 65 -2.71 -8.87 -12.57
CA SER A 65 -3.81 -9.75 -12.20
C SER A 65 -3.87 -9.98 -10.70
N TRP A 66 -5.08 -10.19 -10.17
CA TRP A 66 -5.28 -10.63 -8.80
C TRP A 66 -5.25 -12.16 -8.71
N LEU A 67 -4.50 -12.68 -7.74
CA LEU A 67 -4.43 -14.10 -7.44
C LEU A 67 -5.80 -14.61 -6.98
N LYS A 68 -6.26 -15.66 -7.64
CA LYS A 68 -7.50 -16.36 -7.29
C LYS A 68 -7.22 -17.31 -6.14
N LEU A 69 -7.96 -17.16 -5.05
CA LEU A 69 -7.73 -17.91 -3.81
C LEU A 69 -8.10 -19.39 -3.94
N ASP A 70 -9.06 -19.72 -4.79
CA ASP A 70 -9.61 -21.06 -5.03
C ASP A 70 -8.77 -21.91 -6.00
N LYS A 71 -7.72 -21.34 -6.62
CA LYS A 71 -6.88 -22.03 -7.60
C LYS A 71 -5.46 -22.21 -7.10
N ARG A 72 -4.77 -23.23 -7.62
CA ARG A 72 -3.34 -23.43 -7.37
C ARG A 72 -2.55 -22.24 -7.90
N VAL A 73 -1.55 -21.78 -7.16
CA VAL A 73 -0.70 -20.64 -7.59
C VAL A 73 -0.02 -20.93 -8.93
N GLN A 74 0.49 -22.15 -9.11
CA GLN A 74 1.15 -22.61 -10.32
C GLN A 74 0.24 -22.67 -11.57
N ASP A 75 -1.08 -22.71 -11.39
CA ASP A 75 -2.06 -22.82 -12.49
C ASP A 75 -2.56 -21.45 -12.98
N GLN A 76 -2.01 -20.34 -12.46
CA GLN A 76 -2.52 -18.98 -12.70
C GLN A 76 -1.63 -18.12 -13.59
N CYS A 77 -0.79 -18.73 -14.41
CA CYS A 77 0.11 -18.04 -15.34
C CYS A 77 1.00 -16.99 -14.65
N VAL A 78 1.39 -17.25 -13.40
CA VAL A 78 2.34 -16.42 -12.67
C VAL A 78 3.65 -16.43 -13.43
N SER A 79 4.22 -15.24 -13.67
CA SER A 79 5.55 -15.13 -14.28
C SER A 79 6.55 -15.96 -13.47
N GLN A 80 7.22 -16.91 -14.12
CA GLN A 80 8.27 -17.73 -13.48
C GLN A 80 9.63 -17.01 -13.47
N MET A 81 9.66 -15.73 -13.85
CA MET A 81 10.87 -14.93 -13.77
C MET A 81 11.33 -14.87 -12.31
N PRO A 82 12.60 -15.23 -12.02
CA PRO A 82 13.14 -15.09 -10.68
C PRO A 82 12.98 -13.64 -10.21
N GLY A 83 12.23 -13.44 -9.12
CA GLY A 83 12.11 -12.15 -8.46
C GLY A 83 10.87 -11.31 -8.79
N THR A 84 9.93 -11.75 -9.63
CA THR A 84 8.63 -11.06 -9.75
C THR A 84 7.79 -11.33 -8.50
N PRO A 85 7.57 -10.32 -7.62
CA PRO A 85 6.88 -10.55 -6.36
C PRO A 85 5.36 -10.56 -6.56
N PHE A 86 4.65 -11.21 -5.64
CA PHE A 86 3.25 -10.86 -5.39
C PHE A 86 3.20 -9.59 -4.55
N MET A 87 2.34 -8.65 -4.89
CA MET A 87 2.08 -7.45 -4.08
C MET A 87 0.84 -7.67 -3.23
N LEU A 88 0.95 -7.59 -1.90
CA LEU A 88 -0.20 -7.52 -1.01
C LEU A 88 -0.74 -6.10 -1.02
N LEU A 89 -1.95 -5.92 -1.55
CA LEU A 89 -2.57 -4.62 -1.73
C LEU A 89 -4.02 -4.64 -1.23
N CYS A 90 -4.48 -3.50 -0.75
CA CYS A 90 -5.89 -3.26 -0.49
C CYS A 90 -6.64 -3.21 -1.83
N LYS A 91 -7.61 -4.11 -1.99
CA LYS A 91 -8.46 -4.28 -3.18
C LYS A 91 -9.83 -3.64 -2.98
N LEU A 92 -10.35 -3.69 -1.75
CA LEU A 92 -11.64 -3.13 -1.37
C LEU A 92 -11.38 -2.12 -0.28
N TYR A 93 -11.81 -0.88 -0.48
CA TYR A 93 -11.63 0.20 0.49
C TYR A 93 -12.84 0.22 1.45
N PRO A 94 -12.64 0.59 2.73
CA PRO A 94 -13.76 0.84 3.64
C PRO A 94 -14.60 2.02 3.15
N GLU A 95 -15.89 2.03 3.49
CA GLU A 95 -16.78 3.18 3.30
C GLU A 95 -16.44 4.31 4.26
N ASP A 96 -16.09 3.99 5.51
CA ASP A 96 -15.55 4.93 6.50
C ASP A 96 -14.32 4.33 7.20
N VAL A 97 -13.17 4.95 6.99
CA VAL A 97 -11.88 4.48 7.56
C VAL A 97 -11.87 4.50 9.08
N ALA A 98 -12.56 5.44 9.73
CA ALA A 98 -12.52 5.61 11.18
C ALA A 98 -13.42 4.60 11.92
N GLU A 99 -14.49 4.15 11.27
CA GLU A 99 -15.46 3.21 11.85
C GLU A 99 -15.11 1.75 11.53
N GLU A 100 -14.48 1.48 10.38
CA GLU A 100 -14.28 0.11 9.89
C GLU A 100 -12.87 -0.46 10.12
N LEU A 101 -11.83 0.37 10.19
CA LEU A 101 -10.46 -0.12 10.39
C LEU A 101 -10.20 -0.36 11.88
N ILE A 102 -9.82 -1.59 12.22
CA ILE A 102 -9.64 -2.01 13.62
C ILE A 102 -8.17 -2.20 13.98
N GLN A 103 -7.37 -2.80 13.11
CA GLN A 103 -5.97 -3.12 13.40
C GLN A 103 -5.01 -2.06 12.85
N GLU A 104 -4.00 -1.69 13.64
CA GLU A 104 -2.89 -0.83 13.24
C GLU A 104 -2.22 -1.30 11.93
N VAL A 105 -2.02 -2.61 11.75
CA VAL A 105 -1.45 -3.15 10.49
C VAL A 105 -2.33 -2.91 9.26
N THR A 106 -3.65 -2.99 9.42
CA THR A 106 -4.61 -2.73 8.33
C THR A 106 -4.58 -1.26 7.95
N GLN A 107 -4.65 -0.39 8.96
CA GLN A 107 -4.56 1.06 8.81
C GLN A 107 -3.24 1.46 8.15
N HIS A 108 -2.12 0.92 8.63
CA HIS A 108 -0.80 1.24 8.10
C HIS A 108 -0.63 0.88 6.63
N LEU A 109 -1.04 -0.33 6.25
CA LEU A 109 -0.97 -0.76 4.86
C LEU A 109 -1.88 0.08 3.95
N LEU A 110 -3.06 0.47 4.43
CA LEU A 110 -3.96 1.34 3.67
C LEU A 110 -3.37 2.75 3.53
N PHE A 111 -2.84 3.33 4.61
CA PHE A 111 -2.17 4.62 4.62
C PHE A 111 -1.05 4.66 3.58
N LEU A 112 -0.17 3.67 3.57
CA LEU A 112 0.92 3.60 2.60
C LEU A 112 0.41 3.53 1.16
N GLN A 113 -0.65 2.76 0.91
CA GLN A 113 -1.22 2.58 -0.43
C GLN A 113 -1.87 3.86 -0.93
N VAL A 114 -2.67 4.51 -0.09
CA VAL A 114 -3.33 5.79 -0.43
C VAL A 114 -2.30 6.89 -0.62
N LYS A 115 -1.27 6.96 0.24
CA LYS A 115 -0.15 7.90 0.09
C LYS A 115 0.54 7.70 -1.25
N GLN A 116 0.85 6.46 -1.62
CA GLN A 116 1.47 6.16 -2.91
C GLN A 116 0.57 6.59 -4.08
N ALA A 117 -0.73 6.30 -4.01
CA ALA A 117 -1.70 6.66 -5.06
C ALA A 117 -1.87 8.18 -5.23
N ILE A 118 -1.75 8.95 -4.15
CA ILE A 118 -1.75 10.43 -4.21
C ILE A 118 -0.45 10.94 -4.86
N LEU A 119 0.71 10.41 -4.43
CA LEU A 119 2.01 10.81 -4.96
C LEU A 119 2.18 10.44 -6.45
N SER A 120 1.64 9.29 -6.88
CA SER A 120 1.64 8.84 -8.27
C SER A 120 0.60 9.53 -9.15
N MET A 121 -0.24 10.41 -8.59
CA MET A 121 -1.35 11.08 -9.26
C MET A 121 -2.51 10.15 -9.70
N ASP A 122 -2.57 8.93 -9.18
CA ASP A 122 -3.71 8.03 -9.39
C ASP A 122 -4.97 8.55 -8.65
N ILE A 123 -4.75 9.19 -7.50
CA ILE A 123 -5.76 9.97 -6.78
C ILE A 123 -5.39 11.44 -6.90
N TYR A 124 -6.27 12.23 -7.52
CA TYR A 124 -6.09 13.68 -7.54
C TYR A 124 -6.27 14.26 -6.14
N CYS A 125 -5.27 15.04 -5.70
CA CYS A 125 -5.31 15.78 -4.44
C CYS A 125 -5.03 17.27 -4.71
N PRO A 126 -5.84 18.20 -4.19
CA PRO A 126 -5.57 19.62 -4.36
C PRO A 126 -4.31 20.06 -3.57
N PRO A 127 -3.64 21.16 -3.96
CA PRO A 127 -2.39 21.60 -3.35
C PRO A 127 -2.46 21.80 -1.83
N GLU A 128 -3.51 22.45 -1.33
CA GLU A 128 -3.68 22.74 0.09
C GLU A 128 -3.82 21.45 0.92
N ALA A 129 -4.62 20.50 0.43
CA ALA A 129 -4.76 19.19 1.07
C ALA A 129 -3.47 18.37 0.97
N SER A 130 -2.73 18.46 -0.14
CA SER A 130 -1.47 17.76 -0.32
C SER A 130 -0.41 18.17 0.72
N VAL A 131 -0.31 19.47 1.03
CA VAL A 131 0.59 19.97 2.08
C VAL A 131 0.18 19.46 3.46
N LEU A 132 -1.13 19.46 3.76
CA LEU A 132 -1.64 18.96 5.03
C LEU A 132 -1.39 17.44 5.17
N LEU A 133 -1.69 16.66 4.14
CA LEU A 133 -1.41 15.22 4.09
C LEU A 133 0.08 14.92 4.24
N ALA A 134 0.95 15.70 3.58
CA ALA A 134 2.40 15.59 3.74
C ALA A 134 2.83 15.79 5.20
N SER A 135 2.23 16.75 5.93
CA SER A 135 2.54 16.98 7.34
C SER A 135 2.16 15.80 8.24
N TYR A 136 1.01 15.15 8.00
CA TYR A 136 0.63 13.92 8.71
C TYR A 136 1.56 12.76 8.37
N ALA A 137 1.96 12.61 7.11
CA ALA A 137 2.91 11.57 6.71
C ALA A 137 4.29 11.76 7.37
N VAL A 138 4.74 13.00 7.55
CA VAL A 138 5.97 13.33 8.28
C VAL A 138 5.82 13.01 9.76
N GLN A 139 4.71 13.38 10.41
CA GLN A 139 4.42 13.01 11.80
C GLN A 139 4.40 11.48 11.99
N ALA A 140 3.75 10.74 11.10
CA ALA A 140 3.69 9.29 11.15
C ALA A 140 5.09 8.65 11.05
N LYS A 141 5.99 9.23 10.25
CA LYS A 141 7.34 8.70 10.01
C LYS A 141 8.36 9.11 11.07
N TYR A 142 8.35 10.37 11.51
CA TYR A 142 9.40 10.96 12.35
C TYR A 142 8.98 11.21 13.80
N GLY A 143 7.68 11.07 14.13
CA GLY A 143 7.15 11.43 15.44
C GLY A 143 7.06 12.95 15.62
N ASP A 144 7.14 13.43 16.85
CA ASP A 144 6.99 14.86 17.14
C ASP A 144 8.09 15.74 16.53
N TYR A 145 7.69 16.89 16.01
CA TYR A 145 8.62 17.95 15.64
C TYR A 145 9.45 18.45 16.83
N ASP A 146 10.77 18.34 16.70
CA ASP A 146 11.76 18.91 17.63
C ASP A 146 12.63 19.95 16.91
N GLU A 147 12.43 21.22 17.25
CA GLU A 147 13.16 22.35 16.69
C GLU A 147 14.68 22.22 16.87
N SER A 148 15.14 21.61 17.96
CA SER A 148 16.57 21.45 18.25
C SER A 148 17.23 20.36 17.41
N ALA A 149 16.47 19.34 17.03
CA ALA A 149 16.94 18.24 16.17
C ALA A 149 16.76 18.54 14.68
N TYR A 150 15.84 19.44 14.33
CA TYR A 150 15.48 19.72 12.95
C TYR A 150 16.60 20.43 12.19
N LYS A 151 16.96 19.89 11.01
CA LYS A 151 17.90 20.52 10.09
C LYS A 151 17.21 20.81 8.75
N PRO A 152 17.44 21.99 8.14
CA PRO A 152 16.95 22.27 6.79
C PRO A 152 17.38 21.16 5.83
N GLY A 153 16.44 20.69 5.00
CA GLY A 153 16.67 19.61 4.04
C GLY A 153 16.49 18.20 4.60
N MET A 154 16.10 18.03 5.88
CA MET A 154 15.78 16.70 6.42
C MET A 154 14.63 16.01 5.68
N LEU A 155 13.73 16.80 5.07
CA LEU A 155 12.60 16.30 4.30
C LEU A 155 12.89 16.26 2.79
N ALA A 156 14.07 16.70 2.34
CA ALA A 156 14.37 16.84 0.92
C ALA A 156 14.53 15.50 0.18
N SER A 157 14.81 14.41 0.90
CA SER A 157 14.86 13.05 0.34
C SER A 157 13.51 12.35 0.27
N GLU A 158 12.46 12.98 0.78
CA GLU A 158 11.13 12.39 0.90
C GLU A 158 10.23 12.81 -0.26
N ASP A 159 9.58 11.84 -0.89
CA ASP A 159 8.47 12.12 -1.81
C ASP A 159 7.23 12.49 -0.99
N LEU A 160 7.06 13.79 -0.75
CA LEU A 160 5.99 14.34 0.11
C LEU A 160 4.83 14.95 -0.67
N LEU A 161 5.08 15.46 -1.87
CA LEU A 161 4.08 16.15 -2.68
C LEU A 161 4.01 15.53 -4.08
N PRO A 162 2.82 15.44 -4.69
CA PRO A 162 2.71 15.02 -6.07
C PRO A 162 3.41 16.00 -7.01
N GLN A 163 4.08 15.49 -8.05
CA GLN A 163 4.86 16.33 -8.98
C GLN A 163 4.05 17.48 -9.59
N ARG A 164 2.77 17.24 -9.90
CA ARG A 164 1.86 18.27 -10.42
C ARG A 164 1.69 19.45 -9.45
N VAL A 165 1.64 19.20 -8.14
CA VAL A 165 1.54 20.26 -7.13
C VAL A 165 2.82 21.08 -7.11
N ILE A 166 3.98 20.42 -7.16
CA ILE A 166 5.28 21.11 -7.21
C ILE A 166 5.36 22.01 -8.46
N ASP A 167 5.00 21.48 -9.63
CA ASP A 167 5.11 22.19 -10.91
C ASP A 167 4.14 23.39 -11.03
N GLN A 168 3.04 23.38 -10.28
CA GLN A 168 2.05 24.46 -10.31
C GLN A 168 2.50 25.75 -9.63
N TYR A 169 3.45 25.67 -8.69
CA TYR A 169 3.91 26.81 -7.91
C TYR A 169 5.40 27.06 -8.16
N GLN A 170 5.78 28.34 -8.23
CA GLN A 170 7.19 28.74 -8.33
C GLN A 170 7.84 28.73 -6.93
N MET A 171 7.91 27.55 -6.32
CA MET A 171 8.45 27.33 -4.98
C MET A 171 9.70 26.44 -5.04
N THR A 172 10.70 26.74 -4.22
CA THR A 172 11.85 25.85 -4.05
C THR A 172 11.50 24.68 -3.11
N PRO A 173 12.27 23.58 -3.12
CA PRO A 173 12.08 22.49 -2.15
C PRO A 173 12.06 22.98 -0.69
N GLU A 174 12.92 23.94 -0.33
CA GLU A 174 12.97 24.52 1.00
C GLU A 174 11.70 25.29 1.36
N MET A 175 11.12 26.01 0.39
CA MET A 175 9.85 26.72 0.61
C MET A 175 8.67 25.75 0.84
N TRP A 176 8.69 24.59 0.17
CA TRP A 176 7.69 23.55 0.40
C TRP A 176 7.89 22.90 1.78
N GLU A 177 9.14 22.60 2.13
CA GLU A 177 9.52 22.11 3.44
C GLU A 177 9.03 23.05 4.56
N ASP A 178 9.25 24.36 4.43
CA ASP A 178 8.78 25.36 5.40
C ASP A 178 7.25 25.34 5.55
N ARG A 179 6.49 25.13 4.46
CA ARG A 179 5.03 25.02 4.54
C ARG A 179 4.55 23.76 5.24
N ILE A 180 5.19 22.62 4.95
CA ILE A 180 4.86 21.34 5.59
C ILE A 180 5.21 21.41 7.08
N LYS A 181 6.35 22.04 7.41
CA LYS A 181 6.86 22.20 8.77
C LYS A 181 5.89 22.95 9.70
N ILE A 182 5.19 23.96 9.18
CA ILE A 182 4.20 24.72 9.98
C ILE A 182 3.14 23.76 10.53
N TRP A 183 2.53 22.94 9.66
CA TRP A 183 1.52 21.97 10.08
C TRP A 183 2.12 20.81 10.88
N TYR A 184 3.33 20.36 10.53
CA TYR A 184 4.02 19.30 11.27
C TYR A 184 4.25 19.67 12.74
N ALA A 185 4.60 20.93 13.03
CA ALA A 185 4.76 21.41 14.40
C ALA A 185 3.45 21.39 15.21
N ASP A 186 2.30 21.55 14.54
CA ASP A 186 0.98 21.56 15.17
C ASP A 186 0.50 20.13 15.55
N HIS A 187 1.08 19.08 14.96
CA HIS A 187 0.73 17.69 15.25
C HIS A 187 1.39 17.11 16.51
N LYS A 188 2.08 17.94 17.29
CA LYS A 188 2.82 17.50 18.47
C LYS A 188 1.96 16.74 19.47
N GLY A 189 2.44 15.57 19.89
CA GLY A 189 1.76 14.66 20.79
C GLY A 189 0.87 13.63 20.08
N MET A 190 0.71 13.73 18.76
CA MET A 190 0.00 12.76 17.95
C MET A 190 0.86 11.51 17.74
N SER A 191 0.31 10.34 18.07
CA SER A 191 0.96 9.07 17.78
C SER A 191 1.02 8.81 16.27
N ARG A 192 1.86 7.85 15.87
CA ARG A 192 1.94 7.40 14.47
C ARG A 192 0.57 6.94 13.96
N ASP A 193 -0.14 6.13 14.73
CA ASP A 193 -1.41 5.56 14.30
C ASP A 193 -2.49 6.66 14.20
N GLU A 194 -2.51 7.64 15.11
CA GLU A 194 -3.41 8.79 14.97
C GLU A 194 -3.10 9.62 13.71
N ALA A 195 -1.83 9.85 13.40
CA ALA A 195 -1.42 10.60 12.20
C ALA A 195 -1.80 9.87 10.90
N GLU A 196 -1.60 8.56 10.85
CA GLU A 196 -2.01 7.73 9.71
C GLU A 196 -3.54 7.68 9.56
N MET A 197 -4.29 7.65 10.67
CA MET A 197 -5.75 7.71 10.64
C MET A 197 -6.27 9.07 10.15
N GLU A 198 -5.74 10.20 10.67
CA GLU A 198 -6.14 11.53 10.19
C GLU A 198 -5.77 11.76 8.72
N TYR A 199 -4.65 11.20 8.25
CA TYR A 199 -4.31 11.18 6.83
C TYR A 199 -5.42 10.50 6.02
N LEU A 200 -5.84 9.30 6.43
CA LEU A 200 -6.87 8.52 5.74
C LEU A 200 -8.23 9.21 5.77
N LYS A 201 -8.61 9.83 6.90
CA LYS A 201 -9.88 10.57 7.04
C LYS A 201 -9.99 11.76 6.10
N ILE A 202 -8.88 12.42 5.78
CA ILE A 202 -8.85 13.49 4.78
C ILE A 202 -8.85 12.89 3.37
N ALA A 203 -8.06 11.83 3.15
CA ALA A 203 -7.91 11.24 1.82
C ALA A 203 -9.19 10.56 1.32
N GLN A 204 -10.02 10.01 2.21
CA GLN A 204 -11.28 9.36 1.83
C GLN A 204 -12.30 10.31 1.19
N ASP A 205 -12.21 11.61 1.49
CA ASP A 205 -13.08 12.65 0.93
C ASP A 205 -12.66 13.10 -0.49
N LEU A 206 -11.55 12.57 -1.03
CA LEU A 206 -11.10 12.88 -2.38
C LEU A 206 -11.95 12.14 -3.42
N ASP A 207 -12.38 12.84 -4.48
CA ASP A 207 -13.29 12.32 -5.51
C ASP A 207 -12.86 10.99 -6.16
N MET A 208 -11.55 10.72 -6.21
CA MET A 208 -10.98 9.54 -6.85
C MET A 208 -10.59 8.43 -5.85
N TYR A 209 -10.77 8.66 -4.55
CA TYR A 209 -10.44 7.70 -3.51
C TYR A 209 -11.27 6.41 -3.66
N GLY A 210 -10.60 5.26 -3.61
CA GLY A 210 -11.25 3.95 -3.72
C GLY A 210 -11.88 3.65 -5.10
N VAL A 211 -11.74 4.53 -6.09
CA VAL A 211 -12.36 4.38 -7.42
C VAL A 211 -11.45 3.63 -8.38
N ASN A 212 -11.97 2.56 -8.98
CA ASN A 212 -11.33 1.88 -10.10
C ASN A 212 -11.96 2.32 -11.44
N TYR A 213 -11.17 2.95 -12.31
CA TYR A 213 -11.66 3.46 -13.60
C TYR A 213 -11.52 2.42 -14.72
N PHE A 214 -12.58 2.28 -15.53
CA PHE A 214 -12.60 1.41 -16.70
C PHE A 214 -13.13 2.17 -17.93
N ALA A 215 -12.42 2.06 -19.05
CA ALA A 215 -12.87 2.65 -20.31
C ALA A 215 -14.09 1.87 -20.86
N ILE A 216 -15.23 2.54 -20.97
CA ILE A 216 -16.46 1.98 -21.55
C ILE A 216 -16.88 2.76 -22.80
N LYS A 217 -17.56 2.11 -23.75
CA LYS A 217 -18.14 2.74 -24.95
C LYS A 217 -19.63 2.44 -25.01
N VAL A 218 -20.46 3.48 -24.94
CA VAL A 218 -21.92 3.36 -25.11
C VAL A 218 -22.25 3.47 -26.60
N ARG A 219 -23.03 2.52 -27.14
CA ARG A 219 -23.57 2.64 -28.50
C ARG A 219 -24.77 3.59 -28.47
N GLN A 220 -24.65 4.76 -29.10
CA GLN A 220 -25.81 5.58 -29.43
C GLN A 220 -26.60 4.88 -30.54
N LEU A 221 -27.82 4.47 -30.23
CA LEU A 221 -28.80 4.09 -31.25
C LEU A 221 -29.34 5.40 -31.84
N LEU A 222 -29.00 5.67 -33.10
CA LEU A 222 -29.66 6.69 -33.93
C LEU A 222 -30.99 6.13 -34.47
#